data_AF-A0A1A3DSN0-F1
#
_entry.id   AF-A0A1A3DSN0-F1
#
_cell.length_a   1.000
_cell.length_b   1.000
_cell.length_c   1.000
_cell.angle_alpha   90.00
_cell.angle_beta   90.00
_cell.angle_gamma   90.00
#
_symmetry.space_group_name_H-M   'P 1'
#
loop_
_entity.id
_entity.type
_entity.pdbx_description
1 polymer ?
#
loop_
_entity_poly.entity_id
_entity_poly.type
_entity_poly.pdbx_seq_one_letter_code
_entity_poly.pdbx_strand_id
1 'polypeptide(L)'
;MTAPVQLLDVILRDGLQITGKLLDTDTKVGLARVLLDLGIDALEIGAMARPDLVPPMANTIEVLEALTPEELQRCWVWTATPRGVIPAIRAGGVT
;
A
#
# COMPACT_ATOMS: atom_id res chain seq x y z
N MET A 1 -26.40 17.05 11.59
CA MET A 1 -24.98 16.64 11.72
C MET A 1 -24.73 15.56 10.68
N THR A 2 -23.71 15.72 9.84
CA THR A 2 -23.28 14.66 8.91
C THR A 2 -22.52 13.59 9.68
N ALA A 3 -22.64 12.33 9.26
CA ALA A 3 -21.85 11.24 9.80
C ALA A 3 -20.35 11.50 9.53
N PRO A 4 -19.44 11.03 10.40
CA PRO A 4 -18.00 11.10 10.13
C PRO A 4 -17.66 10.34 8.84
N VAL A 5 -16.80 10.92 8.03
CA VAL A 5 -16.27 10.32 6.79
C VAL A 5 -14.86 9.82 7.06
N GLN A 6 -14.52 8.64 6.55
CA GLN A 6 -13.15 8.14 6.53
C GLN A 6 -12.59 8.21 5.11
N LEU A 7 -11.35 8.64 4.99
CA LEU A 7 -10.63 8.77 3.74
C LEU A 7 -9.57 7.66 3.60
N LEU A 8 -9.79 6.78 2.62
CA LEU A 8 -8.78 5.84 2.12
C LEU A 8 -8.13 6.44 0.88
N ASP A 9 -6.87 6.85 0.98
CA ASP A 9 -6.09 7.27 -0.18
C ASP A 9 -5.49 6.05 -0.89
N VAL A 10 -5.61 6.00 -2.22
CA VAL A 10 -5.19 4.86 -3.04
C VAL A 10 -4.06 5.21 -4.01
N ILE A 11 -3.37 6.34 -3.82
CA ILE A 11 -2.34 6.82 -4.74
C ILE A 11 -1.20 5.81 -4.89
N LEU A 12 -0.80 5.15 -3.80
CA LEU A 12 0.31 4.20 -3.77
C LEU A 12 -0.03 2.85 -4.41
N ARG A 13 -1.32 2.53 -4.61
CA ARG A 13 -1.80 1.35 -5.35
C ARG A 13 -2.38 1.76 -6.70
N ASP A 14 -3.61 2.26 -6.71
CA ASP A 14 -4.37 2.55 -7.93
C ASP A 14 -3.70 3.64 -8.77
N GLY A 15 -3.24 4.70 -8.11
CA GLY A 15 -2.55 5.81 -8.76
C GLY A 15 -1.25 5.38 -9.43
N LEU A 16 -0.39 4.64 -8.71
CA LEU A 16 0.87 4.15 -9.27
C LEU A 16 0.69 3.05 -10.31
N GLN A 17 -0.35 2.20 -10.19
CA GLN A 17 -0.60 1.08 -11.09
C GLN A 17 -0.74 1.52 -12.56
N ILE A 18 -1.29 2.70 -12.83
CA ILE A 18 -1.46 3.23 -14.21
C ILE A 18 -0.21 3.92 -14.78
N THR A 19 0.83 4.13 -13.98
CA THR A 19 2.06 4.82 -14.43
C THR A 19 2.98 3.92 -15.27
N GLY A 20 2.83 2.60 -15.17
CA GLY A 20 3.61 1.60 -15.88
C GLY A 20 5.09 1.48 -15.47
N LYS A 21 5.56 2.29 -14.51
CA LYS A 21 6.95 2.27 -14.04
C LYS A 21 7.02 2.00 -12.54
N LEU A 22 8.09 1.30 -12.13
CA LEU A 22 8.38 1.09 -10.73
C LEU A 22 8.92 2.38 -10.11
N LEU A 23 8.24 2.85 -9.06
CA LEU A 23 8.78 3.83 -8.12
C LEU A 23 9.56 3.08 -7.04
N ASP A 24 10.75 3.55 -6.68
CA ASP A 24 11.59 2.91 -5.67
C ASP A 24 10.91 2.87 -4.29
N THR A 25 11.33 1.90 -3.48
CA THR A 25 10.71 1.58 -2.19
C THR A 25 10.79 2.76 -1.23
N ASP A 26 11.95 3.41 -1.12
CA ASP A 26 12.16 4.54 -0.20
C ASP A 26 11.24 5.71 -0.53
N THR A 27 11.05 6.01 -1.82
CA THR A 27 10.12 7.06 -2.25
C THR A 27 8.67 6.71 -1.91
N LYS A 28 8.25 5.45 -2.11
CA LYS A 28 6.90 5.01 -1.72
C LYS A 28 6.67 5.11 -0.21
N VAL A 29 7.64 4.67 0.59
CA VAL A 29 7.59 4.74 2.05
C VAL A 29 7.54 6.20 2.51
N GLY A 30 8.35 7.07 1.92
CA GLY A 30 8.32 8.51 2.18
C GLY A 30 6.95 9.12 1.89
N LEU A 31 6.35 8.78 0.74
CA LEU A 31 5.00 9.25 0.40
C LEU A 31 3.94 8.72 1.38
N ALA A 32 4.01 7.44 1.77
CA ALA A 32 3.09 6.87 2.75
C ALA A 32 3.14 7.65 4.07
N ARG A 33 4.34 7.89 4.61
CA ARG A 33 4.55 8.66 5.84
C ARG A 33 4.00 10.06 5.75
N VAL A 34 4.29 10.78 4.66
CA VAL A 34 3.76 12.13 4.43
C VAL A 34 2.22 12.14 4.46
N LEU A 35 1.57 11.17 3.80
CA LEU A 35 0.10 11.11 3.79
C LEU A 35 -0.48 10.77 5.18
N LEU A 36 0.16 9.86 5.93
CA LEU A 36 -0.25 9.52 7.29
C LEU A 36 -0.09 10.71 8.25
N ASP A 37 1.01 11.46 8.12
CA ASP A 37 1.32 12.66 8.91
C ASP A 37 0.36 13.82 8.60
N LEU A 38 -0.12 13.91 7.35
CA LEU A 38 -1.16 14.86 6.94
C LEU A 38 -2.56 14.51 7.48
N GLY A 39 -2.70 13.35 8.13
CA GLY A 39 -3.95 12.93 8.76
C GLY A 39 -4.90 12.15 7.85
N ILE A 40 -4.44 11.61 6.72
CA ILE A 40 -5.23 10.67 5.91
C ILE A 40 -5.52 9.43 6.72
N ASP A 41 -6.79 9.05 6.91
CA ASP A 41 -7.18 7.98 7.84
C ASP A 41 -6.48 6.65 7.51
N ALA A 42 -6.43 6.31 6.22
CA ALA A 42 -6.03 5.02 5.70
C ALA A 42 -5.35 5.11 4.33
N LEU A 43 -4.39 4.22 4.05
CA LEU A 43 -3.71 4.14 2.75
C LEU A 43 -3.83 2.75 2.12
N GLU A 44 -4.03 2.69 0.81
CA GLU A 44 -3.82 1.48 0.02
C GLU A 44 -2.43 1.55 -0.63
N ILE A 45 -1.49 0.78 -0.10
CA ILE A 45 -0.05 0.98 -0.35
C ILE A 45 0.56 0.03 -1.39
N GLY A 46 -0.24 -0.90 -1.93
CA GLY A 46 0.19 -1.76 -3.02
C GLY A 46 -0.74 -2.93 -3.29
N ALA A 47 -0.26 -3.87 -4.10
CA ALA A 47 -1.02 -5.03 -4.51
C ALA A 47 -0.13 -6.27 -4.67
N MET A 48 -0.67 -7.43 -4.29
CA MET A 48 -0.09 -8.74 -4.61
C MET A 48 -0.40 -9.10 -6.06
N ALA A 49 0.28 -8.39 -6.96
CA ALA A 49 0.16 -8.55 -8.41
C ALA A 49 1.43 -9.17 -8.99
N ARG A 50 1.30 -9.72 -10.19
CA ARG A 50 2.43 -10.23 -10.97
C ARG A 50 3.33 -9.07 -11.40
N PRO A 51 4.61 -9.00 -10.98
CA PRO A 51 5.49 -7.87 -11.30
C PRO A 51 5.71 -7.67 -12.80
N ASP A 52 5.63 -8.74 -13.58
CA ASP A 52 5.77 -8.71 -15.03
C ASP A 52 4.55 -8.12 -15.75
N LEU A 53 3.38 -8.16 -15.11
CA LEU A 53 2.13 -7.60 -15.64
C LEU A 53 1.81 -6.22 -15.05
N VAL A 54 2.21 -6.00 -13.79
CA VAL A 54 1.98 -4.75 -13.06
C VAL A 54 3.29 -4.29 -12.41
N PRO A 55 4.26 -3.77 -13.21
CA PRO A 55 5.57 -3.36 -12.70
C PRO A 55 5.52 -2.38 -11.52
N PRO A 56 4.60 -1.39 -11.46
CA PRO A 56 4.55 -0.48 -10.32
C PRO A 56 4.33 -1.18 -8.97
N MET A 57 3.76 -2.38 -8.93
CA MET A 57 3.45 -3.11 -7.69
C MET A 57 4.55 -4.09 -7.27
N ALA A 58 5.64 -4.18 -8.03
CA ALA A 58 6.70 -5.18 -7.85
C ALA A 58 7.33 -5.18 -6.45
N ASN A 59 7.45 -4.01 -5.83
CA ASN A 59 8.09 -3.83 -4.52
C ASN A 59 7.10 -3.68 -3.35
N THR A 60 5.88 -4.22 -3.46
CA THR A 60 4.86 -4.07 -2.41
C THR A 60 5.29 -4.69 -1.08
N ILE A 61 6.02 -5.81 -1.10
CA ILE A 61 6.48 -6.48 0.13
C ILE A 61 7.55 -5.63 0.83
N GLU A 62 8.49 -5.09 0.07
CA GLU A 62 9.56 -4.24 0.58
C GLU A 62 9.01 -2.96 1.20
N VAL A 63 7.92 -2.41 0.65
CA VAL A 63 7.21 -1.27 1.27
C VAL A 63 6.57 -1.68 2.59
N LEU A 64 5.91 -2.84 2.66
CA LEU A 64 5.31 -3.35 3.90
C LEU A 64 6.38 -3.54 5.00
N GLU A 65 7.50 -4.18 4.66
CA GLU A 65 8.59 -4.48 5.60
C GLU A 65 9.30 -3.22 6.12
N ALA A 66 9.23 -2.10 5.39
CA ALA A 66 9.86 -0.83 5.76
C ALA A 66 8.98 0.05 6.68
N LEU A 67 7.70 -0.29 6.85
CA LEU A 67 6.76 0.44 7.71
C LEU A 67 6.72 -0.17 9.12
N THR A 68 6.47 0.69 10.11
CA THR A 68 6.29 0.31 11.51
C THR A 68 4.94 -0.37 11.73
N PRO A 69 4.79 -1.18 12.81
CA PRO A 69 3.50 -1.77 13.15
C PRO A 69 2.35 -0.75 13.30
N GLU A 70 2.64 0.45 13.81
CA GLU A 70 1.68 1.53 13.95
C GLU A 70 1.25 2.12 12.60
N GLU A 71 2.19 2.29 11.66
CA GLU A 71 1.90 2.71 10.29
C GLU A 71 1.08 1.65 9.55
N LEU A 72 1.43 0.37 9.72
CA LEU A 72 0.77 -0.76 9.06
C LEU A 72 -0.68 -0.96 9.50
N GLN A 73 -1.06 -0.55 10.72
CA GLN A 73 -2.46 -0.57 11.17
C GLN A 73 -3.37 0.35 10.33
N ARG A 74 -2.79 1.29 9.59
CA ARG A 74 -3.48 2.24 8.71
C ARG A 74 -3.18 2.00 7.23
N CYS A 75 -2.64 0.82 6.90
CA CYS A 75 -2.24 0.48 5.55
C CYS A 75 -2.87 -0.83 5.09
N TRP A 76 -3.38 -0.82 3.86
CA TRP A 76 -4.03 -1.96 3.21
C TRP A 76 -3.28 -2.36 1.95
N VAL A 77 -3.30 -3.66 1.65
CA VAL A 77 -2.74 -4.22 0.42
C VAL A 77 -3.79 -5.07 -0.29
N TRP A 78 -3.98 -4.79 -1.57
CA TRP A 78 -4.92 -5.55 -2.38
C TRP A 78 -4.36 -6.93 -2.72
N THR A 79 -5.18 -7.97 -2.58
CA THR A 79 -4.79 -9.34 -2.97
C THR A 79 -5.83 -9.97 -3.89
N ALA A 80 -5.42 -10.33 -5.11
CA ALA A 80 -6.32 -10.91 -6.12
C ALA A 80 -6.76 -12.35 -5.79
N THR A 81 -5.90 -13.06 -5.06
CA THR A 81 -6.02 -14.50 -4.85
C THR A 81 -5.60 -14.88 -3.43
N PRO A 82 -6.12 -15.99 -2.87
CA PRO A 82 -5.69 -16.49 -1.57
C PRO A 82 -4.18 -16.72 -1.46
N ARG A 83 -3.50 -17.01 -2.58
CA ARG A 83 -2.03 -17.19 -2.60
C ARG A 83 -1.28 -15.89 -2.31
N GLY A 84 -1.85 -14.73 -2.65
CA GLY A 84 -1.28 -13.42 -2.35
C GLY A 84 -1.45 -12.99 -0.89
N VAL A 85 -2.46 -13.52 -0.20
CA VAL A 85 -2.76 -13.16 1.20
C VAL A 85 -1.62 -13.56 2.14
N ILE A 86 -1.09 -14.78 1.99
CA ILE A 86 -0.08 -15.32 2.93
C ILE A 86 1.21 -14.47 2.93
N PRO A 87 1.82 -14.15 1.78
CA PRO A 87 2.98 -13.25 1.76
C PRO A 87 2.70 -11.88 2.35
N ALA A 88 1.54 -11.28 2.05
CA ALA A 88 1.17 -9.97 2.57
C ALA A 88 1.06 -9.96 4.11
N ILE A 89 0.38 -10.95 4.69
CA ILE A 89 0.27 -11.09 6.16
C ILE A 89 1.64 -11.32 6.80
N ARG A 90 2.51 -12.12 6.18
CA ARG A 90 3.88 -12.37 6.69
C ARG A 90 4.74 -11.10 6.74
N ALA A 91 4.51 -10.18 5.80
CA ALA A 91 5.15 -8.87 5.77
C ALA A 91 4.47 -7.84 6.67
N GLY A 92 3.48 -8.23 7.48
CA GLY A 92 2.75 -7.35 8.40
C GLY A 92 1.57 -6.60 7.78
N GLY A 93 1.25 -6.87 6.51
CA GLY A 93 0.12 -6.25 5.83
C GLY A 93 -1.24 -6.74 6.34
N VAL A 94 -2.19 -5.81 6.44
CA VAL A 94 -3.61 -6.11 6.60
C VAL A 94 -4.24 -6.19 5.21
N THR A 95 -4.90 -7.31 4.90
CA THR A 95 -5.50 -7.61 3.59
C THR A 95 -7.01 -7.62 3.65
#